data_AF-A0A927Y0Y7-F1
#
_entry.id   AF-A0A927Y0Y7-F1
#
_cell.length_a   1.000
_cell.length_b   1.000
_cell.length_c   1.000
_cell.angle_alpha   90.00
_cell.angle_beta   90.00
_cell.angle_gamma   90.00
#
_symmetry.space_group_name_H-M   'P 1'
#
loop_
_entity.id
_entity.type
_entity.pdbx_description
1 polymer ?
#
loop_
_entity_poly.entity_id
_entity_poly.type
_entity_poly.pdbx_seq_one_letter_code
_entity_poly.pdbx_strand_id
1 'polypeptide(L)'
;MWSSATVIKEKTMSLVQYQHFPLYNLSTILSKKALIDIFSSNTAILIYILLLTVVVSACIISMIFNKNNEDTARHDQDQNEQTGAVKPQNEQTAQRFCMLNEIDSNAAAYSRRSYEGSLTLSTLCDDFRNFAASRLSLYYSIDDIRKLVAGLAVSKLIIIQGISGTGKTSLAHAFGSFVDNPSTIIPVQPMWKERTDLLGYYNEFTKRFNESQLLIKMYEANYSNDIYVTVLDEMNIARVEYYFAEFLSLLELPNSSQRYVNVVSDRWSTDPKQLVDGRIKLPDNMWFIGTANNDDSTFAISDKVYDRAMIIALDSKNEEFSAPPTAP
;
A
#
# COMPACT_ATOMS: atom_id res chain seq x y z
N MET A 1 52.15 4.11 33.78
CA MET A 1 53.01 4.65 34.86
C MET A 1 52.16 5.63 35.65
N TRP A 2 52.02 5.40 36.95
CA TRP A 2 50.99 5.98 37.82
C TRP A 2 51.37 7.37 38.36
N SER A 3 50.39 8.27 38.45
CA SER A 3 50.33 9.46 39.32
C SER A 3 48.93 10.05 39.16
N SER A 4 48.17 10.52 40.13
CA SER A 4 48.21 10.61 41.60
C SER A 4 46.85 11.20 42.01
N ALA A 5 46.44 10.93 43.25
CA ALA A 5 45.51 11.76 44.05
C ALA A 5 44.02 11.74 43.60
N THR A 6 43.02 11.76 44.48
CA THR A 6 42.82 12.72 45.57
C THR A 6 41.66 12.25 46.47
N VAL A 7 41.95 12.13 47.78
CA VAL A 7 41.21 12.68 48.95
C VAL A 7 39.67 12.54 48.95
N ILE A 8 39.08 11.60 49.70
CA ILE A 8 38.72 11.63 51.14
C ILE A 8 37.57 12.59 51.53
N LYS A 9 36.57 11.97 52.20
CA LYS A 9 35.59 12.45 53.20
C LYS A 9 34.21 12.93 52.72
N GLU A 10 33.23 12.07 52.94
CA GLU A 10 31.96 12.26 53.67
C GLU A 10 31.19 10.93 53.54
N LYS A 11 30.42 10.36 54.47
CA LYS A 11 29.93 10.74 55.80
C LYS A 11 29.35 9.45 56.41
N THR A 12 29.66 9.20 57.68
CA THR A 12 28.79 8.63 58.72
C THR A 12 28.09 7.26 58.58
N MET A 13 28.32 6.47 59.64
CA MET A 13 27.43 5.52 60.33
C MET A 13 27.47 4.01 59.99
N SER A 14 28.50 3.38 60.56
CA SER A 14 28.43 2.26 61.53
C SER A 14 27.33 1.20 61.38
N LEU A 15 27.72 0.09 60.75
CA LEU A 15 27.77 -1.27 61.32
C LEU A 15 27.11 -1.51 62.70
N VAL A 16 26.06 -2.33 62.73
CA VAL A 16 25.79 -3.30 63.82
C VAL A 16 25.24 -4.62 63.23
N GLN A 17 26.07 -5.66 63.35
CA GLN A 17 25.85 -7.11 63.52
C GLN A 17 24.70 -7.88 62.84
N TYR A 18 25.16 -8.83 62.00
CA TYR A 18 24.70 -10.22 61.76
C TYR A 18 23.50 -10.77 62.58
N GLN A 19 22.47 -11.20 61.84
CA GLN A 19 21.71 -12.41 62.15
C GLN A 19 21.26 -13.10 60.84
N HIS A 20 21.61 -14.38 60.70
CA HIS A 20 21.27 -15.24 59.56
C HIS A 20 19.76 -15.39 59.39
N PHE A 21 19.21 -15.00 58.24
CA PHE A 21 17.88 -15.41 57.80
C PHE A 21 17.97 -16.68 56.94
N PRO A 22 17.30 -17.78 57.31
CA PRO A 22 17.26 -18.99 56.48
C PRO A 22 16.26 -18.80 55.34
N LEU A 23 16.70 -19.14 54.12
CA LEU A 23 15.85 -19.34 52.95
C LEU A 23 14.98 -20.58 53.20
N TYR A 24 13.73 -20.38 53.61
CA TYR A 24 12.76 -21.48 53.69
C TYR A 24 12.38 -21.93 52.27
N ASN A 25 12.71 -23.19 51.98
CA ASN A 25 12.27 -23.95 50.82
C ASN A 25 10.73 -23.96 50.71
N LEU A 26 10.19 -23.25 49.71
CA LEU A 26 8.76 -23.31 49.33
C LEU A 26 8.32 -24.70 48.82
N SER A 27 9.24 -25.65 48.63
CA SER A 27 8.96 -27.02 48.20
C SER A 27 8.42 -27.94 49.31
N THR A 28 8.14 -27.40 50.51
CA THR A 28 7.89 -28.22 51.72
C THR A 28 6.51 -28.01 52.37
N ILE A 29 5.53 -27.41 51.69
CA ILE A 29 4.18 -27.17 52.26
C ILE A 29 3.04 -27.89 51.52
N LEU A 30 3.28 -28.51 50.36
CA LEU A 30 2.23 -29.27 49.65
C LEU A 30 2.70 -30.69 49.37
N SER A 31 2.58 -31.56 50.37
CA SER A 31 2.59 -33.01 50.14
C SER A 31 1.52 -33.36 49.10
N LYS A 32 1.88 -34.13 48.07
CA LYS A 32 0.93 -34.65 47.05
C LYS A 32 -0.32 -35.30 47.68
N LYS A 33 -0.22 -35.84 48.91
CA LYS A 33 -1.37 -36.36 49.66
C LYS A 33 -2.38 -35.28 50.05
N ALA A 34 -1.95 -34.11 50.50
CA ALA A 34 -2.86 -33.04 50.91
C ALA A 34 -3.64 -32.45 49.72
N LEU A 35 -3.02 -32.37 48.54
CA LEU A 35 -3.72 -31.98 47.31
C LEU A 35 -4.75 -33.04 46.90
N ILE A 36 -4.40 -34.32 46.96
CA ILE A 36 -5.33 -35.42 46.66
C ILE A 36 -6.53 -35.39 47.61
N ASP A 37 -6.31 -35.20 48.92
CA ASP A 37 -7.39 -35.15 49.92
C ASP A 37 -8.33 -33.93 49.74
N ILE A 38 -7.79 -32.80 49.27
CA ILE A 38 -8.60 -31.60 48.94
C ILE A 38 -9.47 -31.87 47.71
N PHE A 39 -8.92 -32.48 46.66
CA PHE A 39 -9.66 -32.81 45.43
C PHE A 39 -10.64 -33.98 45.59
N SER A 40 -10.42 -34.89 46.54
CA SER A 40 -11.33 -36.01 46.86
C SER A 40 -12.36 -35.68 47.94
N SER A 41 -12.41 -34.45 48.42
CA SER A 41 -13.42 -34.03 49.40
C SER A 41 -14.81 -34.01 48.76
N ASN A 42 -15.84 -34.47 49.50
CA ASN A 42 -17.23 -34.50 49.02
C ASN A 42 -17.72 -33.11 48.54
N THR A 43 -17.15 -32.03 49.07
CA THR A 43 -17.42 -30.64 48.67
C THR A 43 -16.78 -30.29 47.31
N ALA A 44 -15.54 -30.71 47.05
CA ALA A 44 -14.88 -30.51 45.75
C ALA A 44 -15.58 -31.29 44.63
N ILE A 45 -16.06 -32.50 44.92
CA ILE A 45 -16.86 -33.31 43.98
C ILE A 45 -18.17 -32.59 43.65
N LEU A 46 -18.85 -32.01 44.65
CA LEU A 46 -20.09 -31.25 44.43
C LEU A 46 -19.88 -30.01 43.55
N ILE A 47 -18.78 -29.29 43.76
CA ILE A 47 -18.41 -28.12 42.95
C ILE A 47 -18.10 -28.55 41.51
N TYR A 48 -17.41 -29.67 41.31
CA TYR A 48 -17.11 -30.18 39.97
C TYR A 48 -18.38 -30.60 39.22
N ILE A 49 -19.31 -31.28 39.90
CA ILE A 49 -20.62 -31.64 39.32
C ILE A 49 -21.41 -30.38 38.94
N LEU A 50 -21.42 -29.35 39.79
CA LEU A 50 -22.07 -28.07 39.49
C LEU A 50 -21.44 -27.36 38.28
N LEU A 51 -20.11 -27.36 38.18
CA LEU A 51 -19.40 -26.80 37.04
C LEU A 51 -19.72 -27.57 35.75
N LEU A 52 -19.79 -28.89 35.83
CA LEU A 52 -20.12 -29.75 34.70
C LEU A 52 -21.55 -29.53 34.20
N THR A 53 -22.53 -29.35 35.10
CA THR A 53 -23.92 -29.08 34.70
C THR A 53 -24.09 -27.70 34.05
N VAL A 54 -23.33 -26.70 34.48
CA VAL A 54 -23.29 -25.38 33.83
C VAL A 54 -22.69 -25.47 32.42
N VAL A 55 -21.61 -26.22 32.23
CA VAL A 55 -21.00 -26.41 30.91
C VAL A 55 -21.93 -27.17 29.97
N VAL A 56 -22.57 -28.24 30.44
CA VAL A 56 -23.51 -29.03 29.63
C VAL A 56 -24.73 -28.21 29.24
N SER A 57 -25.28 -27.40 30.15
CA SER A 57 -26.41 -26.52 29.84
C SER A 57 -26.03 -25.43 28.82
N ALA A 58 -24.84 -24.84 28.91
CA ALA A 58 -24.35 -23.90 27.90
C ALA A 58 -24.18 -24.56 26.51
N CYS A 59 -23.68 -25.80 26.45
CA CYS A 59 -23.58 -26.56 25.19
C CYS A 59 -24.95 -26.88 24.59
N ILE A 60 -25.94 -27.23 25.41
CA ILE A 60 -27.31 -27.49 24.94
C ILE A 60 -27.93 -26.21 24.38
N ILE A 61 -27.75 -25.06 25.06
CA ILE A 61 -28.22 -23.76 24.56
C ILE A 61 -27.58 -23.41 23.22
N SER A 62 -26.27 -23.64 23.08
CA SER A 62 -25.55 -23.42 21.82
C SER A 62 -26.06 -24.33 20.69
N MET A 63 -26.34 -25.60 20.99
CA MET A 63 -26.93 -26.55 20.02
C MET A 63 -28.35 -26.15 19.61
N ILE A 64 -29.19 -25.68 20.53
CA ILE A 64 -30.54 -25.19 20.23
C ILE A 64 -30.46 -23.92 19.36
N PHE A 65 -29.54 -23.00 19.66
CA PHE A 65 -29.33 -21.80 18.86
C PHE A 65 -28.87 -22.15 17.43
N ASN A 66 -27.94 -23.10 17.30
CA ASN A 66 -27.46 -23.54 15.99
C ASN A 66 -28.56 -24.27 15.21
N LYS A 67 -29.39 -25.09 15.87
CA LYS A 67 -30.53 -25.76 15.25
C LYS A 67 -31.61 -24.78 14.80
N ASN A 68 -31.90 -23.74 15.58
CA ASN A 68 -32.83 -22.69 15.17
C ASN A 68 -32.30 -21.92 13.93
N ASN A 69 -31.00 -21.70 13.82
CA ASN A 69 -30.41 -21.10 12.61
C ASN A 69 -30.51 -22.04 11.40
N GLU A 70 -30.35 -23.36 11.58
CA GLU A 70 -30.56 -24.34 10.52
C GLU A 70 -32.04 -24.47 10.11
N ASP A 71 -32.98 -24.44 11.06
CA ASP A 71 -34.42 -24.50 10.78
C ASP A 71 -34.91 -23.20 10.10
N THR A 72 -34.31 -22.05 10.43
CA THR A 72 -34.56 -20.77 9.73
C THR A 72 -33.98 -20.81 8.31
N ALA A 73 -32.77 -21.35 8.12
CA ALA A 73 -32.15 -21.53 6.81
C ALA A 73 -32.89 -22.55 5.91
N ARG A 74 -33.52 -23.57 6.50
CA ARG A 74 -34.38 -24.52 5.78
C ARG A 74 -35.73 -23.92 5.40
N HIS A 75 -36.31 -23.09 6.25
CA HIS A 75 -37.56 -22.38 5.91
C HIS A 75 -37.38 -21.37 4.77
N ASP A 76 -36.20 -20.76 4.64
CA ASP A 76 -35.86 -19.87 3.51
C ASP A 76 -35.60 -20.63 2.20
N GLN A 77 -35.22 -21.92 2.25
CA GLN A 77 -35.05 -22.77 1.07
C GLN A 77 -36.38 -23.32 0.55
N ASP A 78 -37.29 -23.74 1.44
CA ASP A 78 -38.58 -24.34 1.03
C ASP A 78 -39.57 -23.32 0.45
N GLN A 79 -39.44 -22.01 0.74
CA GLN A 79 -40.27 -20.97 0.11
C GLN A 79 -39.81 -20.60 -1.32
N ASN A 80 -38.57 -20.93 -1.71
CA ASN A 80 -38.01 -20.57 -3.01
C ASN A 80 -38.27 -21.61 -4.12
N GLU A 81 -38.75 -22.81 -3.80
CA GLU A 81 -38.97 -23.87 -4.81
C GLU A 81 -40.42 -24.02 -5.31
N GLN A 82 -41.40 -23.23 -4.83
CA GLN A 82 -42.80 -23.37 -5.28
C GLN A 82 -43.53 -22.11 -5.76
N THR A 83 -42.82 -21.00 -5.99
CA THR A 83 -43.43 -19.85 -6.70
C THR A 83 -42.74 -19.59 -8.02
N GLY A 84 -43.35 -20.11 -9.09
CA GLY A 84 -42.95 -19.81 -10.46
C GLY A 84 -42.96 -18.31 -10.76
N ALA A 85 -42.00 -17.89 -11.57
CA ALA A 85 -42.01 -16.67 -12.37
C ALA A 85 -42.46 -15.39 -11.63
N VAL A 86 -41.70 -14.98 -10.61
CA VAL A 86 -41.63 -13.57 -10.23
C VAL A 86 -40.17 -13.16 -10.32
N LYS A 87 -39.84 -12.32 -11.31
CA LYS A 87 -38.55 -11.62 -11.38
C LYS A 87 -38.30 -10.99 -10.01
N PRO A 88 -37.12 -11.14 -9.38
CA PRO A 88 -36.82 -10.36 -8.20
C PRO A 88 -36.67 -8.90 -8.61
N GLN A 89 -37.76 -8.14 -8.51
CA GLN A 89 -37.74 -6.69 -8.46
C GLN A 89 -37.21 -6.29 -7.08
N ASN A 90 -35.89 -6.41 -6.93
CA ASN A 90 -35.05 -5.64 -6.02
C ASN A 90 -33.58 -5.92 -6.36
N GLU A 91 -33.23 -5.75 -7.64
CA GLU A 91 -31.86 -5.38 -8.00
C GLU A 91 -31.65 -3.94 -7.50
N GLN A 92 -31.22 -3.79 -6.25
CA GLN A 92 -30.36 -2.64 -5.97
C GLN A 92 -29.20 -2.77 -6.96
N THR A 93 -29.11 -1.85 -7.92
CA THR A 93 -28.02 -1.75 -8.89
C THR A 93 -26.68 -1.75 -8.15
N ALA A 94 -26.13 -2.94 -7.93
CA ALA A 94 -24.90 -3.11 -7.16
C ALA A 94 -23.76 -2.56 -8.01
N GLN A 95 -23.34 -1.34 -7.68
CA GLN A 95 -22.15 -0.73 -8.26
C GLN A 95 -20.95 -1.35 -7.57
N ARG A 96 -20.23 -2.23 -8.27
CA ARG A 96 -19.01 -2.84 -7.72
C ARG A 96 -17.83 -1.87 -7.67
N PHE A 97 -17.83 -0.84 -8.52
CA PHE A 97 -16.83 0.22 -8.52
C PHE A 97 -17.40 1.47 -7.86
N CYS A 98 -16.81 1.92 -6.76
CA CYS A 98 -17.23 3.12 -6.05
C CYS A 98 -16.50 4.36 -6.59
N MET A 99 -15.16 4.36 -6.56
CA MET A 99 -14.37 5.57 -6.84
C MET A 99 -14.39 5.91 -8.33
N LEU A 100 -14.31 4.90 -9.19
CA LEU A 100 -14.38 5.09 -10.64
C LEU A 100 -15.75 5.68 -11.07
N ASN A 101 -16.84 5.29 -10.41
CA ASN A 101 -18.18 5.86 -10.66
C ASN A 101 -18.31 7.30 -10.15
N GLU A 102 -17.62 7.65 -9.07
CA GLU A 102 -17.51 9.05 -8.61
C GLU A 102 -16.76 9.91 -9.65
N ILE A 103 -15.68 9.39 -10.26
CA ILE A 103 -14.96 10.10 -11.34
C ILE A 103 -15.87 10.33 -12.54
N ASP A 104 -16.67 9.33 -12.95
CA ASP A 104 -17.62 9.48 -14.06
C ASP A 104 -18.66 10.58 -13.81
N SER A 105 -19.06 10.76 -12.55
CA SER A 105 -20.00 11.80 -12.15
C SER A 105 -19.37 13.20 -12.24
N ASN A 106 -18.06 13.28 -12.01
CA ASN A 106 -17.27 14.51 -12.03
C ASN A 106 -16.46 14.72 -13.32
N ALA A 107 -16.70 13.92 -14.37
CA ALA A 107 -15.90 13.88 -15.59
C ALA A 107 -15.64 15.27 -16.23
N ALA A 108 -16.62 16.19 -16.15
CA ALA A 108 -16.50 17.54 -16.73
C ALA A 108 -15.39 18.39 -16.06
N ALA A 109 -15.07 18.13 -14.79
CA ALA A 109 -14.06 18.87 -14.04
C ALA A 109 -12.62 18.61 -14.52
N TYR A 110 -12.41 17.50 -15.24
CA TYR A 110 -11.09 17.08 -15.75
C TYR A 110 -10.79 17.58 -17.16
N SER A 111 -11.70 18.36 -17.78
CA SER A 111 -11.49 18.96 -19.09
C SER A 111 -10.56 20.19 -19.02
N ARG A 112 -9.63 20.27 -19.98
CA ARG A 112 -8.34 21.01 -19.92
C ARG A 112 -8.41 22.54 -19.78
N ARG A 113 -7.38 23.10 -19.11
CA ARG A 113 -6.93 24.51 -19.17
C ARG A 113 -6.03 24.78 -20.39
N SER A 114 -6.25 25.89 -21.12
CA SER A 114 -5.40 26.28 -22.26
C SER A 114 -3.97 26.57 -21.81
N TYR A 115 -2.97 26.07 -22.54
CA TYR A 115 -1.56 26.38 -22.29
C TYR A 115 -1.14 27.51 -23.24
N GLU A 116 -0.82 28.68 -22.70
CA GLU A 116 -0.31 29.81 -23.49
C GLU A 116 1.18 29.63 -23.77
N GLY A 117 1.55 29.68 -25.05
CA GLY A 117 2.84 29.19 -25.52
C GLY A 117 3.92 30.26 -25.64
N SER A 118 4.94 30.18 -24.78
CA SER A 118 6.30 30.65 -25.09
C SER A 118 7.39 30.01 -24.20
N LEU A 119 7.24 28.74 -23.80
CA LEU A 119 8.21 28.06 -22.93
C LEU A 119 9.26 27.31 -23.76
N THR A 120 10.55 27.57 -23.51
CA THR A 120 11.64 26.78 -24.10
C THR A 120 12.02 25.62 -23.19
N LEU A 121 12.63 24.57 -23.74
CA LEU A 121 13.09 23.42 -22.94
C LEU A 121 14.14 23.82 -21.89
N SER A 122 15.01 24.81 -22.20
CA SER A 122 15.97 25.31 -21.21
C SER A 122 15.24 25.98 -20.06
N THR A 123 14.30 26.87 -20.38
CA THR A 123 13.49 27.59 -19.39
C THR A 123 12.71 26.62 -18.51
N LEU A 124 12.08 25.58 -19.09
CA LEU A 124 11.40 24.52 -18.34
C LEU A 124 12.33 23.84 -17.31
N CYS A 125 13.54 23.45 -17.73
CA CYS A 125 14.50 22.80 -16.84
C CYS A 125 15.01 23.73 -15.74
N ASP A 126 15.30 24.99 -16.08
CA ASP A 126 15.76 25.99 -15.13
C ASP A 126 14.65 26.34 -14.13
N ASP A 127 13.42 26.52 -14.59
CA ASP A 127 12.25 26.79 -13.75
C ASP A 127 11.94 25.62 -12.83
N PHE A 128 11.96 24.38 -13.34
CA PHE A 128 11.75 23.20 -12.51
C PHE A 128 12.83 23.07 -11.42
N ARG A 129 14.10 23.28 -11.78
CA ARG A 129 15.21 23.27 -10.82
C ARG A 129 15.03 24.34 -9.75
N ASN A 130 14.67 25.56 -10.15
CA ASN A 130 14.48 26.68 -9.24
C ASN A 130 13.24 26.47 -8.35
N PHE A 131 12.16 25.90 -8.89
CA PHE A 131 10.98 25.50 -8.13
C PHE A 131 11.34 24.47 -7.06
N ALA A 132 12.03 23.39 -7.43
CA ALA A 132 12.45 22.35 -6.50
C ALA A 132 13.34 22.91 -5.36
N ALA A 133 14.30 23.76 -5.69
CA ALA A 133 15.18 24.38 -4.71
C ALA A 133 14.47 25.41 -3.82
N SER A 134 13.70 26.33 -4.40
CA SER A 134 13.10 27.46 -3.67
C SER A 134 11.85 27.09 -2.86
N ARG A 135 11.04 26.13 -3.33
CA ARG A 135 9.76 25.75 -2.69
C ARG A 135 9.86 24.50 -1.84
N LEU A 136 10.66 23.53 -2.27
CA LEU A 136 10.73 22.21 -1.65
C LEU A 136 12.06 21.96 -0.92
N SER A 137 13.02 22.89 -1.01
CA SER A 137 14.38 22.73 -0.47
C SER A 137 15.07 21.46 -0.99
N LEU A 138 14.82 21.13 -2.27
CA LEU A 138 15.43 20.01 -2.97
C LEU A 138 16.46 20.52 -3.98
N TYR A 139 17.72 20.16 -3.77
CA TYR A 139 18.83 20.63 -4.56
C TYR A 139 19.28 19.55 -5.54
N TYR A 140 18.99 19.77 -6.83
CA TYR A 140 19.43 18.90 -7.92
C TYR A 140 20.35 19.67 -8.87
N SER A 141 21.31 18.95 -9.46
CA SER A 141 22.12 19.49 -10.55
C SER A 141 21.23 19.72 -11.76
N ILE A 142 21.56 20.72 -12.58
CA ILE A 142 20.81 20.97 -13.82
C ILE A 142 20.88 19.77 -14.78
N ASP A 143 21.96 19.00 -14.72
CA ASP A 143 22.14 17.81 -15.55
C ASP A 143 21.16 16.70 -15.14
N ASP A 144 20.90 16.51 -13.85
CA ASP A 144 19.92 15.53 -13.39
C ASP A 144 18.49 15.91 -13.78
N ILE A 145 18.17 17.21 -13.70
CA ILE A 145 16.89 17.74 -14.18
C ILE A 145 16.73 17.51 -15.69
N ARG A 146 17.76 17.83 -16.48
CA ARG A 146 17.74 17.62 -17.94
C ARG A 146 17.63 16.15 -18.30
N LYS A 147 18.32 15.25 -17.58
CA LYS A 147 18.19 13.78 -17.76
C LYS A 147 16.75 13.32 -17.51
N LEU A 148 16.10 13.82 -16.46
CA LEU A 148 14.70 13.48 -16.17
C LEU A 148 13.78 13.93 -17.31
N VAL A 149 13.88 15.20 -17.71
CA VAL A 149 13.02 15.76 -18.77
C VAL A 149 13.26 15.05 -20.11
N ALA A 150 14.53 14.78 -20.46
CA ALA A 150 14.87 13.99 -21.63
C ALA A 150 14.32 12.55 -21.54
N GLY A 151 14.40 11.93 -20.36
CA GLY A 151 13.87 10.59 -20.12
C GLY A 151 12.36 10.49 -20.33
N LEU A 152 11.62 11.51 -19.88
CA LEU A 152 10.16 11.61 -20.09
C LEU A 152 9.80 11.69 -21.59
N ALA A 153 10.68 12.27 -22.41
CA ALA A 153 10.48 12.34 -23.87
C ALA A 153 10.78 11.01 -24.58
N VAL A 154 11.62 10.16 -24.00
CA VAL A 154 12.08 8.90 -24.62
C VAL A 154 11.24 7.70 -24.21
N SER A 155 10.89 7.58 -22.92
CA SER A 155 10.15 6.42 -22.40
C SER A 155 9.05 6.82 -21.42
N LYS A 156 8.01 5.98 -21.36
CA LYS A 156 6.94 6.06 -20.36
C LYS A 156 7.31 5.39 -19.04
N LEU A 157 8.37 4.59 -19.02
CA LEU A 157 8.92 3.98 -17.82
C LEU A 157 10.32 4.54 -17.58
N ILE A 158 10.52 5.19 -16.44
CA ILE A 158 11.80 5.70 -15.99
C ILE A 158 12.15 4.99 -14.68
N ILE A 159 13.41 4.59 -14.52
CA ILE A 159 13.91 4.05 -13.26
C ILE A 159 15.00 4.99 -12.75
N ILE A 160 14.76 5.56 -11.58
CA ILE A 160 15.73 6.36 -10.86
C ILE A 160 16.39 5.45 -9.84
N GLN A 161 17.67 5.17 -10.03
CA GLN A 161 18.47 4.30 -9.17
C GLN A 161 19.56 5.07 -8.44
N GLY A 162 19.97 4.61 -7.28
CA GLY A 162 21.04 5.23 -6.51
C GLY A 162 20.98 4.89 -5.03
N ILE A 163 21.90 5.46 -4.26
CA ILE A 163 22.00 5.23 -2.81
C ILE A 163 20.75 5.80 -2.11
N SER A 164 20.38 5.22 -0.96
CA SER A 164 19.31 5.76 -0.14
C SER A 164 19.61 7.20 0.30
N GLY A 165 18.58 8.05 0.37
CA GLY A 165 18.71 9.45 0.78
C GLY A 165 19.19 10.44 -0.29
N THR A 166 19.34 10.03 -1.55
CA THR A 166 19.68 10.93 -2.68
C THR A 166 18.49 11.69 -3.27
N GLY A 167 17.29 11.50 -2.72
CA GLY A 167 16.08 12.25 -3.12
C GLY A 167 15.42 11.74 -4.40
N LYS A 168 15.52 10.43 -4.69
CA LYS A 168 14.92 9.80 -5.88
C LYS A 168 13.40 10.00 -5.95
N THR A 169 12.70 9.62 -4.88
CA THR A 169 11.24 9.77 -4.75
C THR A 169 10.84 11.25 -4.71
N SER A 170 11.64 12.07 -4.02
CA SER A 170 11.43 13.51 -3.93
C SER A 170 11.50 14.22 -5.28
N LEU A 171 12.39 13.78 -6.19
CA LEU A 171 12.52 14.35 -7.52
C LEU A 171 11.24 14.11 -8.34
N ALA A 172 10.73 12.87 -8.32
CA ALA A 172 9.51 12.50 -9.02
C ALA A 172 8.28 13.20 -8.44
N HIS A 173 8.21 13.36 -7.12
CA HIS A 173 7.17 14.12 -6.43
C HIS A 173 7.22 15.63 -6.77
N ALA A 174 8.43 16.20 -6.80
CA ALA A 174 8.64 17.61 -7.13
C ALA A 174 8.18 17.90 -8.57
N PHE A 175 8.44 16.99 -9.51
CA PHE A 175 8.03 17.16 -10.90
C PHE A 175 6.49 17.21 -11.05
N GLY A 176 5.74 16.33 -10.40
CA GLY A 176 4.27 16.40 -10.39
C GLY A 176 3.74 17.70 -9.79
N SER A 177 4.36 18.15 -8.69
CA SER A 177 4.01 19.42 -8.05
C SER A 177 4.30 20.62 -8.95
N PHE A 178 5.37 20.56 -9.74
CA PHE A 178 5.74 21.58 -10.72
C PHE A 178 4.74 21.65 -11.88
N VAL A 179 4.29 20.52 -12.42
CA VAL A 179 3.32 20.51 -13.54
C VAL A 179 1.86 20.73 -13.10
N ASP A 180 1.63 21.20 -11.87
CA ASP A 180 0.31 21.40 -11.24
C ASP A 180 -0.59 20.13 -11.25
N ASN A 181 0.03 18.94 -11.23
CA ASN A 181 -0.68 17.66 -11.09
C ASN A 181 0.12 16.71 -10.17
N PRO A 182 -0.23 16.63 -8.88
CA PRO A 182 0.54 15.88 -7.88
C PRO A 182 0.80 14.42 -8.27
N SER A 183 2.07 14.01 -8.15
CA SER A 183 2.48 12.63 -8.44
C SER A 183 1.80 11.64 -7.49
N THR A 184 1.34 10.52 -8.04
CA THR A 184 0.76 9.43 -7.24
C THR A 184 1.87 8.50 -6.79
N ILE A 185 2.22 8.55 -5.50
CA ILE A 185 3.24 7.68 -4.92
C ILE A 185 2.61 6.38 -4.45
N ILE A 186 3.13 5.27 -4.95
CA ILE A 186 2.68 3.91 -4.64
C ILE A 186 3.87 3.15 -4.03
N PRO A 187 3.88 2.92 -2.71
CA PRO A 187 4.93 2.15 -2.06
C PRO A 187 4.78 0.67 -2.39
N VAL A 188 5.73 0.12 -3.13
CA VAL A 188 5.73 -1.30 -3.47
C VAL A 188 5.95 -2.14 -2.22
N GLN A 189 5.25 -3.27 -2.12
CA GLN A 189 5.37 -4.16 -0.98
C GLN A 189 6.20 -5.41 -1.35
N PRO A 190 7.02 -5.96 -0.44
CA PRO A 190 7.86 -7.12 -0.73
C PRO A 190 7.12 -8.36 -1.22
N MET A 191 5.83 -8.48 -0.85
CA MET A 191 5.01 -9.64 -1.17
C MET A 191 4.28 -9.54 -2.51
N TRP A 192 4.43 -8.43 -3.24
CA TRP A 192 3.78 -8.22 -4.53
C TRP A 192 4.31 -9.20 -5.57
N LYS A 193 3.39 -9.92 -6.20
CA LYS A 193 3.68 -10.99 -7.16
C LYS A 193 2.76 -10.95 -8.37
N GLU A 194 1.62 -10.27 -8.27
CA GLU A 194 0.59 -10.31 -9.29
C GLU A 194 0.10 -8.91 -9.64
N ARG A 195 -0.56 -8.78 -10.79
CA ARG A 195 -1.14 -7.50 -11.22
C ARG A 195 -2.23 -6.97 -10.26
N THR A 196 -2.87 -7.86 -9.52
CA THR A 196 -3.94 -7.54 -8.55
C THR A 196 -3.40 -6.72 -7.38
N ASP A 197 -2.13 -6.90 -7.03
CA ASP A 197 -1.45 -6.08 -6.03
C ASP A 197 -1.37 -4.61 -6.47
N LEU A 198 -1.30 -4.36 -7.78
CA LEU A 198 -1.12 -3.05 -8.37
C LEU A 198 -2.44 -2.39 -8.83
N LEU A 199 -3.36 -3.16 -9.41
CA LEU A 199 -4.64 -2.68 -9.94
C LEU A 199 -5.80 -2.80 -8.96
N GLY A 200 -5.66 -3.66 -7.96
CA GLY A 200 -6.75 -4.06 -7.08
C GLY A 200 -7.38 -5.39 -7.49
N TYR A 201 -8.42 -5.77 -6.76
CA TYR A 201 -9.08 -7.06 -6.93
C TYR A 201 -10.57 -6.97 -6.63
N TYR A 202 -11.33 -7.86 -7.26
CA TYR A 202 -12.75 -8.01 -6.97
C TYR A 202 -12.96 -8.89 -5.73
N ASN A 203 -13.68 -8.38 -4.74
CA ASN A 203 -14.05 -9.13 -3.55
C ASN A 203 -15.40 -9.82 -3.77
N GLU A 204 -15.37 -11.14 -3.86
CA GLU A 204 -16.56 -11.97 -4.09
C GLU A 204 -17.58 -11.94 -2.95
N PHE A 205 -17.16 -11.67 -1.71
CA PHE A 205 -18.06 -11.61 -0.55
C PHE A 205 -18.82 -10.30 -0.50
N THR A 206 -18.12 -9.18 -0.70
CA THR A 206 -18.73 -7.85 -0.65
C THR A 206 -19.34 -7.43 -2.00
N LYS A 207 -19.05 -8.18 -3.06
CA LYS A 207 -19.41 -7.87 -4.45
C LYS A 207 -18.93 -6.49 -4.89
N ARG A 208 -17.78 -6.06 -4.35
CA ARG A 208 -17.13 -4.77 -4.63
C ARG A 208 -15.72 -4.98 -5.13
N PHE A 209 -15.28 -4.12 -6.03
CA PHE A 209 -13.90 -4.05 -6.47
C PHE A 209 -13.11 -3.17 -5.49
N ASN A 210 -12.02 -3.69 -4.97
CA ASN A 210 -11.07 -2.91 -4.19
C ASN A 210 -10.15 -2.18 -5.15
N GLU A 211 -10.51 -0.94 -5.47
CA GLU A 211 -9.82 -0.09 -6.43
C GLU A 211 -8.48 0.41 -5.86
N SER A 212 -7.38 0.16 -6.56
CA SER A 212 -6.08 0.70 -6.16
C SER A 212 -5.93 2.17 -6.55
N GLN A 213 -4.99 2.87 -5.90
CA GLN A 213 -4.65 4.25 -6.28
C GLN A 213 -4.21 4.37 -7.73
N LEU A 214 -3.47 3.37 -8.27
CA LEU A 214 -3.12 3.36 -9.68
C LEU A 214 -4.35 3.30 -10.56
N LEU A 215 -5.28 2.37 -10.29
CA LEU A 215 -6.47 2.20 -11.12
C LEU A 215 -7.32 3.47 -11.13
N ILE A 216 -7.52 4.09 -9.96
CA ILE A 216 -8.26 5.34 -9.80
C ILE A 216 -7.61 6.44 -10.65
N LYS A 217 -6.29 6.63 -10.53
CA LYS A 217 -5.57 7.68 -11.26
C LYS A 217 -5.45 7.42 -12.76
N MET A 218 -5.35 6.15 -13.16
CA MET A 218 -5.39 5.74 -14.56
C MET A 218 -6.75 6.04 -15.18
N TYR A 219 -7.83 5.83 -14.43
CA TYR A 219 -9.19 6.17 -14.85
C TYR A 219 -9.39 7.68 -14.98
N GLU A 220 -8.93 8.45 -14.00
CA GLU A 220 -8.93 9.91 -14.03
C GLU A 220 -8.16 10.47 -15.25
N ALA A 221 -6.97 9.94 -15.50
CA ALA A 221 -6.07 10.41 -16.56
C ALA A 221 -6.62 10.23 -17.98
N ASN A 222 -7.57 9.30 -18.19
CA ASN A 222 -8.24 9.14 -19.48
C ASN A 222 -9.34 10.20 -19.72
N TYR A 223 -9.71 11.03 -18.74
CA TYR A 223 -10.57 12.21 -18.92
C TYR A 223 -9.80 13.52 -19.07
N SER A 224 -8.51 13.53 -18.71
CA SER A 224 -7.64 14.70 -18.78
C SER A 224 -6.55 14.54 -19.85
N ASN A 225 -5.93 15.64 -20.26
CA ASN A 225 -4.72 15.65 -21.08
C ASN A 225 -3.48 16.14 -20.31
N ASP A 226 -3.61 16.36 -19.01
CA ASP A 226 -2.52 16.82 -18.14
C ASP A 226 -1.50 15.71 -17.93
N ILE A 227 -0.28 16.05 -17.50
CA ILE A 227 0.77 15.06 -17.26
C ILE A 227 0.49 14.36 -15.95
N TYR A 228 0.30 13.04 -16.00
CA TYR A 228 0.16 12.19 -14.81
C TYR A 228 1.48 11.46 -14.55
N VAL A 229 1.98 11.56 -13.32
CA VAL A 229 3.16 10.83 -12.89
C VAL A 229 2.78 9.88 -11.77
N THR A 230 3.05 8.60 -11.99
CA THR A 230 2.93 7.56 -10.96
C THR A 230 4.33 7.13 -10.54
N VAL A 231 4.61 7.22 -9.25
CA VAL A 231 5.88 6.81 -8.65
C VAL A 231 5.69 5.44 -8.01
N LEU A 232 6.43 4.44 -8.48
CA LEU A 232 6.53 3.13 -7.85
C LEU A 232 7.73 3.17 -6.91
N ASP A 233 7.47 3.45 -5.64
CA ASP A 233 8.50 3.69 -4.65
C ASP A 233 9.09 2.37 -4.15
N GLU A 234 10.41 2.30 -4.09
CA GLU A 234 11.18 1.07 -3.87
C GLU A 234 10.72 -0.07 -4.79
N MET A 235 10.59 0.24 -6.07
CA MET A 235 10.09 -0.66 -7.12
C MET A 235 10.73 -2.06 -7.06
N ASN A 236 12.02 -2.14 -6.72
CA ASN A 236 12.79 -3.37 -6.68
C ASN A 236 12.78 -4.11 -5.33
N ILE A 237 11.99 -3.67 -4.35
CA ILE A 237 11.72 -4.46 -3.13
C ILE A 237 10.92 -5.73 -3.43
N ALA A 238 10.21 -5.76 -4.55
CA ALA A 238 9.60 -6.93 -5.15
C ALA A 238 10.13 -7.12 -6.59
N ARG A 239 9.96 -8.32 -7.14
CA ARG A 239 10.37 -8.60 -8.53
C ARG A 239 9.47 -7.86 -9.51
N VAL A 240 10.00 -6.78 -10.09
CA VAL A 240 9.28 -5.87 -10.98
C VAL A 240 8.62 -6.61 -12.13
N GLU A 241 9.32 -7.59 -12.73
CA GLU A 241 8.79 -8.37 -13.85
C GLU A 241 7.59 -9.27 -13.51
N TYR A 242 7.23 -9.43 -12.22
CA TYR A 242 6.06 -10.22 -11.81
C TYR A 242 4.81 -9.35 -11.72
N TYR A 243 4.82 -8.33 -10.86
CA TYR A 243 3.63 -7.49 -10.65
C TYR A 243 3.42 -6.46 -11.78
N PHE A 244 4.49 -6.03 -12.46
CA PHE A 244 4.42 -5.01 -13.52
C PHE A 244 4.45 -5.61 -14.95
N ALA A 245 4.37 -6.93 -15.07
CA ALA A 245 4.53 -7.65 -16.35
C ALA A 245 3.60 -7.16 -17.47
N GLU A 246 2.32 -6.98 -17.17
CA GLU A 246 1.29 -6.54 -18.13
C GLU A 246 1.60 -5.12 -18.65
N PHE A 247 2.03 -4.21 -17.77
CA PHE A 247 2.42 -2.85 -18.14
C PHE A 247 3.67 -2.84 -19.00
N LEU A 248 4.70 -3.64 -18.69
CA LEU A 248 5.90 -3.76 -19.52
C LEU A 248 5.56 -4.17 -20.95
N SER A 249 4.62 -5.10 -21.13
CA SER A 249 4.18 -5.53 -22.46
C SER A 249 3.35 -4.45 -23.17
N LEU A 250 2.45 -3.77 -22.47
CA LEU A 250 1.62 -2.72 -23.05
C LEU A 250 2.43 -1.49 -23.47
N LEU A 251 3.44 -1.11 -22.68
CA LEU A 251 4.29 0.04 -22.96
C LEU A 251 5.17 -0.16 -24.22
N GLU A 252 5.46 -1.40 -24.60
CA GLU A 252 6.18 -1.73 -25.84
C GLU A 252 5.33 -1.60 -27.12
N LEU A 253 4.00 -1.59 -27.00
CA LEU A 253 3.14 -1.48 -28.16
C LEU A 253 3.35 -0.11 -28.82
N PRO A 254 3.69 -0.05 -30.13
CA PRO A 254 3.94 1.21 -30.82
C PRO A 254 2.65 2.02 -30.96
N ASN A 255 1.52 1.34 -31.13
CA ASN A 255 0.22 1.98 -31.22
C ASN A 255 -0.42 2.13 -29.84
N SER A 256 -0.50 3.38 -29.39
CA SER A 256 -1.04 3.72 -28.09
C SER A 256 -2.54 3.47 -27.96
N SER A 257 -3.28 3.47 -29.08
CA SER A 257 -4.72 3.20 -29.10
C SER A 257 -5.07 1.75 -28.77
N GLN A 258 -4.08 0.84 -28.74
CA GLN A 258 -4.27 -0.59 -28.46
C GLN A 258 -3.86 -0.97 -27.05
N ARG A 259 -3.35 -0.03 -26.25
CA ARG A 259 -2.94 -0.31 -24.88
C ARG A 259 -4.15 -0.38 -23.96
N TYR A 260 -4.61 -1.61 -23.66
CA TYR A 260 -5.70 -1.86 -22.73
C TYR A 260 -5.26 -2.80 -21.62
N VAL A 261 -5.53 -2.40 -20.38
CA VAL A 261 -5.28 -3.17 -19.17
C VAL A 261 -6.56 -3.90 -18.77
N ASN A 262 -6.48 -5.19 -18.45
CA ASN A 262 -7.65 -5.96 -18.00
C ASN A 262 -7.91 -5.71 -16.51
N VAL A 263 -9.14 -5.30 -16.15
CA VAL A 263 -9.54 -5.05 -14.76
C VAL A 263 -10.48 -6.16 -14.26
N VAL A 264 -11.47 -6.53 -15.07
CA VAL A 264 -12.49 -7.54 -14.73
C VAL A 264 -12.84 -8.37 -15.96
N SER A 265 -13.26 -9.62 -15.75
CA SER A 265 -13.67 -10.55 -16.82
C SER A 265 -15.10 -10.32 -17.28
N ASP A 266 -16.01 -10.08 -16.35
CA ASP A 266 -17.45 -9.95 -16.61
C ASP A 266 -17.87 -8.49 -16.74
N ARG A 267 -18.95 -8.24 -17.47
CA ARG A 267 -19.49 -6.90 -17.70
C ARG A 267 -20.77 -6.72 -16.92
N TRP A 268 -20.87 -5.63 -16.18
CA TRP A 268 -22.09 -5.22 -15.48
C TRP A 268 -22.62 -3.93 -16.10
N SER A 269 -23.94 -3.76 -16.12
CA SER A 269 -24.57 -2.52 -16.63
C SER A 269 -24.22 -1.28 -15.80
N THR A 270 -23.76 -1.49 -14.57
CA THR A 270 -23.34 -0.49 -13.60
C THR A 270 -21.83 -0.22 -13.61
N ASP A 271 -21.09 -0.81 -14.55
CA ASP A 271 -19.66 -0.57 -14.68
C ASP A 271 -19.36 0.87 -15.15
N PRO A 272 -18.22 1.46 -14.72
CA PRO A 272 -17.80 2.78 -15.14
C PRO A 272 -17.66 2.92 -16.66
N LYS A 273 -18.00 4.09 -17.21
CA LYS A 273 -18.13 4.38 -18.64
C LYS A 273 -16.88 4.08 -19.47
N GLN A 274 -15.69 4.34 -18.92
CA GLN A 274 -14.44 4.11 -19.66
C GLN A 274 -13.93 2.66 -19.54
N LEU A 275 -14.59 1.84 -18.74
CA LEU A 275 -14.29 0.41 -18.65
C LEU A 275 -14.97 -0.32 -19.81
N VAL A 276 -14.30 -0.36 -20.96
CA VAL A 276 -14.81 -1.01 -22.17
C VAL A 276 -14.46 -2.49 -22.12
N ASP A 277 -15.48 -3.35 -22.08
CA ASP A 277 -15.33 -4.80 -22.01
C ASP A 277 -14.51 -5.29 -20.81
N GLY A 278 -14.65 -4.64 -19.65
CA GLY A 278 -13.88 -4.96 -18.44
C GLY A 278 -12.41 -4.52 -18.51
N ARG A 279 -12.05 -3.74 -19.52
CA ARG A 279 -10.70 -3.22 -19.76
C ARG A 279 -10.68 -1.71 -19.72
N ILE A 280 -9.56 -1.16 -19.31
CA ILE A 280 -9.31 0.28 -19.28
C ILE A 280 -8.15 0.62 -20.21
N LYS A 281 -8.26 1.73 -20.94
CA LYS A 281 -7.14 2.22 -21.76
C LYS A 281 -6.00 2.67 -20.85
N LEU A 282 -4.77 2.29 -21.18
CA LEU A 282 -3.58 2.88 -20.56
C LEU A 282 -3.40 4.31 -21.10
N PRO A 283 -3.49 5.36 -20.26
CA PRO A 283 -3.47 6.75 -20.71
C PRO A 283 -2.14 7.14 -21.33
N ASP A 284 -2.20 7.90 -22.43
CA ASP A 284 -1.01 8.34 -23.16
C ASP A 284 -0.27 9.48 -22.46
N ASN A 285 -0.91 10.12 -21.49
CA ASN A 285 -0.41 11.19 -20.64
C ASN A 285 0.06 10.71 -19.27
N MET A 286 0.19 9.39 -19.06
CA MET A 286 0.71 8.81 -17.81
C MET A 286 2.16 8.34 -17.99
N TRP A 287 3.02 8.67 -17.02
CA TRP A 287 4.39 8.20 -16.90
C TRP A 287 4.59 7.45 -15.59
N PHE A 288 5.36 6.37 -15.64
CA PHE A 288 5.74 5.56 -14.50
C PHE A 288 7.21 5.83 -14.15
N ILE A 289 7.46 6.22 -12.90
CA ILE A 289 8.79 6.42 -12.36
C ILE A 289 9.02 5.41 -11.24
N GLY A 290 9.86 4.41 -11.47
CA GLY A 290 10.32 3.50 -10.43
C GLY A 290 11.50 4.09 -9.68
N THR A 291 11.48 4.07 -8.35
CA THR A 291 12.69 4.35 -7.56
C THR A 291 13.30 3.03 -7.14
N ALA A 292 14.61 2.89 -7.32
CA ALA A 292 15.33 1.66 -6.99
C ALA A 292 16.52 1.96 -6.08
N ASN A 293 16.71 1.13 -5.07
CA ASN A 293 17.92 1.13 -4.26
C ASN A 293 18.89 0.09 -4.82
N ASN A 294 20.18 0.40 -4.80
CA ASN A 294 21.24 -0.49 -5.30
C ASN A 294 21.92 -1.28 -4.16
N ASP A 295 21.18 -1.64 -3.12
CA ASP A 295 21.67 -2.32 -1.92
C ASP A 295 21.22 -3.78 -1.84
N ASP A 296 21.90 -4.57 -0.99
CA ASP A 296 21.66 -6.02 -0.84
C ASP A 296 20.25 -6.36 -0.28
N SER A 297 19.48 -5.36 0.15
CA SER A 297 18.14 -5.53 0.71
C SER A 297 17.05 -5.67 -0.36
N THR A 298 17.39 -5.44 -1.63
CA THR A 298 16.44 -5.41 -2.75
C THR A 298 16.73 -6.47 -3.81
N PHE A 299 15.75 -6.73 -4.68
CA PHE A 299 15.96 -7.60 -5.82
C PHE A 299 16.71 -6.88 -6.94
N ALA A 300 17.58 -7.60 -7.64
CA ALA A 300 18.13 -7.13 -8.89
C ALA A 300 17.00 -6.97 -9.92
N ILE A 301 16.98 -5.83 -10.60
CA ILE A 301 16.07 -5.59 -11.72
C ILE A 301 16.55 -6.42 -12.91
N SER A 302 15.62 -7.13 -13.56
CA SER A 302 15.94 -7.99 -14.70
C SER A 302 16.21 -7.19 -15.97
N ASP A 303 17.01 -7.75 -16.89
CA ASP A 303 17.30 -7.14 -18.21
C ASP A 303 16.01 -6.80 -18.97
N LYS A 304 14.99 -7.66 -18.84
CA LYS A 304 13.65 -7.43 -19.40
C LYS A 304 13.07 -6.07 -18.99
N VAL A 305 13.28 -5.65 -17.75
CA VAL A 305 12.78 -4.37 -17.25
C VAL A 305 13.70 -3.24 -17.70
N TYR A 306 15.02 -3.43 -17.60
CA TYR A 306 16.02 -2.44 -18.04
C TYR A 306 15.87 -2.05 -19.52
N ASP A 307 15.64 -3.03 -20.40
CA ASP A 307 15.49 -2.80 -21.84
C ASP A 307 14.28 -1.92 -22.20
N ARG A 308 13.30 -1.82 -21.30
CA ARG A 308 12.03 -1.09 -21.51
C ARG A 308 11.99 0.24 -20.75
N ALA A 309 13.01 0.56 -19.96
CA ALA A 309 13.03 1.72 -19.07
C ALA A 309 14.18 2.68 -19.42
N MET A 310 13.96 3.98 -19.20
CA MET A 310 15.05 4.94 -19.16
C MET A 310 15.68 4.93 -17.76
N ILE A 311 17.00 4.72 -17.67
CA ILE A 311 17.71 4.64 -16.40
C ILE A 311 18.38 5.97 -16.06
N ILE A 312 18.12 6.48 -14.87
CA ILE A 312 18.73 7.69 -14.33
C ILE A 312 19.42 7.32 -13.02
N ALA A 313 20.74 7.52 -12.96
CA ALA A 313 21.52 7.31 -11.75
C ALA A 313 21.60 8.63 -10.94
N LEU A 314 21.21 8.57 -9.66
CA LEU A 314 21.37 9.64 -8.68
C LEU A 314 22.27 9.13 -7.54
N ASP A 315 23.58 9.26 -7.74
CA ASP A 315 24.60 8.65 -6.88
C ASP A 315 25.07 9.56 -5.74
N SER A 316 24.80 10.86 -5.81
CA SER A 316 25.25 11.83 -4.81
C SER A 316 24.16 12.85 -4.49
N LYS A 317 24.24 13.39 -3.27
CA LYS A 317 23.43 14.52 -2.83
C LYS A 317 24.15 15.81 -3.23
N ASN A 318 23.43 16.74 -3.88
CA ASN A 318 23.99 18.04 -4.22
C ASN A 318 24.01 18.98 -3.01
N GLU A 319 24.96 19.92 -3.02
CA GLU A 319 25.02 21.00 -2.05
C GLU A 319 23.85 21.97 -2.20
N GLU A 320 23.47 22.59 -1.09
CA GLU A 320 22.46 23.64 -1.07
C GLU A 320 22.92 24.85 -1.90
N PHE A 321 22.02 25.37 -2.72
CA PHE A 321 22.26 26.58 -3.51
C PHE A 321 21.05 27.51 -3.47
N SER A 322 21.29 28.82 -3.58
CA SER A 322 20.21 29.80 -3.66
C SER A 322 19.55 29.77 -5.04
N ALA A 323 18.21 29.75 -5.06
CA ALA A 323 17.41 29.79 -6.26
C ALA A 323 16.33 30.87 -6.16
N PRO A 324 15.98 31.55 -7.27
CA PRO A 324 14.89 32.52 -7.28
C PRO A 324 13.54 31.83 -6.98
N PRO A 325 12.63 32.49 -6.23
CA PRO A 325 11.29 31.96 -6.00
C PRO A 325 10.56 31.74 -7.32
N THR A 326 10.25 30.49 -7.63
CA THR A 326 9.58 30.08 -8.88
C THR A 326 8.22 29.47 -8.55
N ALA A 327 7.21 29.74 -9.37
CA ALA A 327 5.88 29.13 -9.25
C ALA A 327 5.86 27.77 -9.97
N PRO A 328 4.89 26.89 -9.65
CA PRO A 328 4.58 25.73 -10.48
C PRO A 328 4.27 26.15 -11.92
#